data_AF-A0AAU7ZEC1-F1
#
_entry.id   AF-A0AAU7ZEC1-F1
#
_cell.length_a   1.000
_cell.length_b   1.000
_cell.length_c   1.000
_cell.angle_alpha   90.00
_cell.angle_beta   90.00
_cell.angle_gamma   90.00
#
_symmetry.space_group_name_H-M   'P 1'
#
loop_
_entity.id
_entity.type
_entity.pdbx_description
1 polymer ?
#
loop_
_entity_poly.entity_id
_entity_poly.type
_entity_poly.pdbx_seq_one_letter_code
_entity_poly.pdbx_strand_id
1 'polypeptide(L)'
;MSTLTTAQASGGLKEALSRGVTAAVSETGRPGGFENNSLIKITMPEKLRTVEKGLRAIGMGAKVDEFEHSMNAAAEEAAPAAKSIFMDALKAMSFEDAKQIVMGGNTAGTDYFKRTTTSQVSEAFKPIIEREMAKTGVTEKFNAMMGSAPQMPFGKTPSVDINGYVLEKSVDGMFTMMGQEEAKIRTNPSAQVTPLLKSVFGKF
;
A
#
# COMPACT_ATOMS: atom_id res chain seq x y z
N MET A 1 -10.94 -34.35 20.55
CA MET A 1 -10.55 -32.94 20.35
C MET A 1 -9.13 -32.92 19.84
N SER A 2 -8.90 -32.55 18.57
CA SER A 2 -7.56 -32.54 18.00
C SER A 2 -6.77 -31.38 18.60
N THR A 3 -5.82 -31.68 19.49
CA THR A 3 -4.75 -30.77 19.87
C THR A 3 -3.92 -30.52 18.62
N LEU A 4 -4.07 -29.34 18.00
CA LEU A 4 -3.15 -28.93 16.95
C LEU A 4 -1.74 -28.97 17.53
N THR A 5 -0.86 -29.69 16.86
CA THR A 5 0.55 -29.52 17.12
C THR A 5 0.93 -28.10 16.70
N THR A 6 1.80 -27.48 17.48
CA THR A 6 2.33 -26.14 17.26
C THR A 6 2.86 -25.91 15.83
N ALA A 7 3.39 -26.96 15.20
CA ALA A 7 3.84 -26.96 13.80
C ALA A 7 2.68 -26.81 12.79
N GLN A 8 1.55 -27.47 13.02
CA GLN A 8 0.36 -27.38 12.17
C GLN A 8 -0.27 -25.99 12.23
N ALA A 9 -0.31 -25.35 13.40
CA ALA A 9 -0.81 -23.97 13.55
C ALA A 9 0.03 -22.96 12.74
N SER A 10 1.36 -23.15 12.71
CA SER A 10 2.27 -22.29 11.97
C SER A 10 2.11 -22.38 10.44
N GLY A 11 1.77 -23.56 9.92
CA GLY A 11 1.53 -23.76 8.48
C GLY A 11 0.26 -23.06 8.00
N GLY A 12 -0.82 -23.14 8.77
CA GLY A 12 -2.09 -22.51 8.44
C GLY A 12 -1.98 -21.00 8.41
N LEU A 13 -1.32 -20.41 9.41
CA LEU A 13 -1.05 -18.98 9.44
C LEU A 13 -0.27 -18.52 8.20
N LYS A 14 0.84 -19.19 7.85
CA LYS A 14 1.66 -18.80 6.70
C LYS A 14 0.88 -18.87 5.40
N GLU A 15 0.00 -19.86 5.25
CA GLU A 15 -0.87 -19.95 4.07
C GLU A 15 -1.85 -18.78 3.98
N ALA A 16 -2.54 -18.43 5.08
CA ALA A 16 -3.43 -17.27 5.12
C ALA A 16 -2.70 -15.97 4.78
N LEU A 17 -1.56 -15.72 5.44
CA LEU A 17 -0.79 -14.52 5.20
C LEU A 17 -0.25 -14.46 3.76
N SER A 18 0.19 -15.59 3.21
CA SER A 18 0.61 -15.68 1.80
C SER A 18 -0.51 -15.31 0.82
N ARG A 19 -1.74 -15.79 1.08
CA ARG A 19 -2.93 -15.43 0.30
C ARG A 19 -3.24 -13.94 0.42
N GLY A 20 -3.22 -13.39 1.64
CA GLY A 20 -3.47 -11.97 1.90
C GLY A 20 -2.44 -11.06 1.22
N VAL A 21 -1.15 -11.40 1.32
CA VAL A 21 -0.07 -10.72 0.58
C VAL A 21 -0.31 -10.77 -0.93
N THR A 22 -0.63 -11.94 -1.46
CA THR A 22 -0.83 -12.11 -2.91
C THR A 22 -2.01 -11.30 -3.41
N ALA A 23 -3.12 -11.30 -2.65
CA ALA A 23 -4.31 -10.52 -2.96
C ALA A 23 -4.01 -9.02 -2.89
N ALA A 24 -3.38 -8.54 -1.81
CA ALA A 24 -3.02 -7.14 -1.66
C ALA A 24 -2.12 -6.66 -2.80
N VAL A 25 -1.02 -7.36 -3.08
CA VAL A 25 -0.10 -6.99 -4.17
C VAL A 25 -0.82 -6.98 -5.53
N SER A 26 -1.66 -7.98 -5.80
CA SER A 26 -2.43 -8.05 -7.05
C SER A 26 -3.43 -6.90 -7.17
N GLU A 27 -4.07 -6.52 -6.07
CA GLU A 27 -5.07 -5.47 -6.05
C GLU A 27 -4.44 -4.09 -6.16
N THR A 28 -3.32 -3.85 -5.48
CA THR A 28 -2.60 -2.58 -5.57
C THR A 28 -1.81 -2.44 -6.86
N GLY A 29 -1.40 -3.55 -7.48
CA GLY A 29 -0.54 -3.55 -8.67
C GLY A 29 -1.28 -3.60 -10.00
N ARG A 30 -2.62 -3.63 -10.00
CA ARG A 30 -3.42 -3.59 -11.23
C ARG A 30 -3.71 -2.13 -11.63
N PRO A 31 -3.97 -1.85 -12.92
CA PRO A 31 -4.45 -0.55 -13.34
C PRO A 31 -5.68 -0.10 -12.54
N GLY A 32 -5.59 1.09 -11.97
CA GLY A 32 -6.61 1.68 -11.10
C GLY A 32 -6.73 1.04 -9.72
N GLY A 33 -5.77 0.20 -9.31
CA GLY A 33 -5.70 -0.42 -7.99
C GLY A 33 -5.52 0.60 -6.86
N PHE A 34 -4.74 1.65 -7.10
CA PHE A 34 -4.65 2.81 -6.23
C PHE A 34 -5.70 3.84 -6.60
N GLU A 35 -5.81 4.21 -7.88
CA GLU A 35 -6.60 5.36 -8.31
C GLU A 35 -8.10 5.23 -7.97
N ASN A 36 -8.66 4.02 -8.10
CA ASN A 36 -10.08 3.78 -7.84
C ASN A 36 -10.36 3.37 -6.39
N ASN A 37 -9.34 3.29 -5.53
CA ASN A 37 -9.48 2.85 -4.15
C ASN A 37 -9.37 4.03 -3.19
N SER A 38 -10.51 4.51 -2.69
CA SER A 38 -10.59 5.67 -1.79
C SER A 38 -9.73 5.60 -0.51
N LEU A 39 -9.28 4.41 -0.11
CA LEU A 39 -8.46 4.23 1.08
C LEU A 39 -6.98 4.48 0.84
N ILE A 40 -6.53 4.27 -0.39
CA ILE A 40 -5.10 4.33 -0.74
C ILE A 40 -4.82 5.27 -1.90
N LYS A 41 -5.86 5.81 -2.57
CA LYS A 41 -5.73 6.77 -3.67
C LYS A 41 -4.78 7.88 -3.26
N ILE A 42 -3.75 8.07 -4.07
CA ILE A 42 -2.77 9.13 -3.90
C ILE A 42 -3.35 10.40 -4.50
N THR A 43 -3.80 11.30 -3.64
CA THR A 43 -4.22 12.65 -4.03
C THR A 43 -3.07 13.63 -3.89
N MET A 44 -3.29 14.86 -4.35
CA MET A 44 -2.35 15.96 -4.11
C MET A 44 -1.89 16.05 -2.64
N PRO A 45 -0.58 16.27 -2.38
CA PRO A 45 -0.07 16.51 -1.04
C PRO A 45 -0.84 17.62 -0.33
N GLU A 46 -1.07 17.48 0.97
CA GLU A 46 -1.87 18.47 1.74
C GLU A 46 -1.33 19.90 1.61
N LYS A 47 0.00 20.04 1.52
CA LYS A 47 0.68 21.33 1.30
C LYS A 47 0.28 22.03 0.01
N LEU A 48 -0.24 21.28 -0.98
CA LEU A 48 -0.65 21.78 -2.29
C LEU A 48 -2.18 21.88 -2.43
N ARG A 49 -2.96 21.56 -1.39
CA ARG A 49 -4.43 21.54 -1.44
C ARG A 49 -5.04 22.89 -1.80
N THR A 50 -4.44 24.00 -1.36
CA THR A 50 -4.91 25.35 -1.75
C THR A 50 -4.67 25.62 -3.23
N VAL A 51 -3.52 25.19 -3.75
CA VAL A 51 -3.19 25.31 -5.18
C VAL A 51 -4.14 24.47 -6.01
N GLU A 52 -4.36 23.22 -5.61
CA GLU A 52 -5.31 22.29 -6.22
C GLU A 52 -6.71 22.91 -6.35
N LYS A 53 -7.26 23.45 -5.25
CA LYS A 53 -8.57 24.12 -5.23
C LYS A 53 -8.63 25.31 -6.18
N GLY A 54 -7.59 26.15 -6.19
CA GLY A 54 -7.50 27.31 -7.08
C GLY A 54 -7.51 26.90 -8.56
N LEU A 55 -6.72 25.88 -8.91
CA LEU A 55 -6.65 25.34 -10.27
C LEU A 55 -8.00 24.74 -10.72
N ARG A 56 -8.65 23.97 -9.85
CA ARG A 56 -9.98 23.44 -10.11
C ARG A 56 -11.00 24.57 -10.35
N ALA A 57 -10.95 25.64 -9.55
CA ALA A 57 -11.85 26.78 -9.67
C ALA A 57 -11.71 27.57 -10.98
N ILE A 58 -10.52 27.59 -11.59
CA ILE A 58 -10.27 28.23 -12.89
C ILE A 58 -10.41 27.28 -14.10
N GLY A 59 -11.01 26.10 -13.89
CA GLY A 59 -11.27 25.13 -14.96
C GLY A 59 -10.10 24.20 -15.29
N MET A 60 -9.03 24.18 -14.50
CA MET A 60 -7.86 23.30 -14.69
C MET A 60 -7.96 21.96 -13.94
N GLY A 61 -9.17 21.57 -13.52
CA GLY A 61 -9.37 20.32 -12.76
C GLY A 61 -8.84 19.08 -13.48
N ALA A 62 -9.02 18.99 -14.81
CA ALA A 62 -8.51 17.86 -15.58
C ALA A 62 -6.98 17.69 -15.50
N LYS A 63 -6.22 18.79 -15.38
CA LYS A 63 -4.75 18.71 -15.22
C LYS A 63 -4.34 18.23 -13.84
N VAL A 64 -5.12 18.59 -12.81
CA VAL A 64 -4.95 18.06 -11.46
C VAL A 64 -5.22 16.56 -11.47
N ASP A 65 -6.32 16.14 -12.10
CA ASP A 65 -6.70 14.73 -12.17
C ASP A 65 -5.64 13.92 -12.95
N GLU A 66 -5.08 14.45 -14.04
CA GLU A 66 -3.99 13.81 -14.79
C GLU A 66 -2.70 13.67 -13.96
N PHE A 67 -2.42 14.67 -13.12
CA PHE A 67 -1.28 14.62 -12.21
C PHE A 67 -1.48 13.58 -11.10
N GLU A 68 -2.66 13.53 -10.48
CA GLU A 68 -3.03 12.48 -9.54
C GLU A 68 -2.97 11.10 -10.18
N HIS A 69 -3.50 10.94 -11.39
CA HIS A 69 -3.42 9.70 -12.16
C HIS A 69 -1.97 9.23 -12.30
N SER A 70 -1.05 10.14 -12.64
CA SER A 70 0.37 9.81 -12.79
C SER A 70 1.01 9.32 -11.47
N MET A 71 0.65 9.92 -10.33
CA MET A 71 1.09 9.46 -9.00
C MET A 71 0.56 8.06 -8.66
N ASN A 72 -0.72 7.80 -8.95
CA ASN A 72 -1.34 6.49 -8.68
C ASN A 72 -0.77 5.40 -9.61
N ALA A 73 -0.60 5.70 -10.90
CA ALA A 73 0.01 4.77 -11.85
C ALA A 73 1.45 4.37 -11.44
N ALA A 74 2.23 5.31 -10.91
CA ALA A 74 3.56 5.02 -10.38
C ALA A 74 3.52 4.07 -9.16
N ALA A 75 2.54 4.24 -8.27
CA ALA A 75 2.33 3.35 -7.14
C ALA A 75 1.89 1.95 -7.58
N GLU A 76 0.99 1.87 -8.56
CA GLU A 76 0.49 0.63 -9.15
C GLU A 76 1.62 -0.16 -9.83
N GLU A 77 2.49 0.51 -10.59
CA GLU A 77 3.63 -0.14 -11.23
C GLU A 77 4.68 -0.63 -10.21
N ALA A 78 4.83 0.07 -9.08
CA ALA A 78 5.79 -0.32 -8.03
C ALA A 78 5.30 -1.51 -7.19
N ALA A 79 4.00 -1.59 -6.93
CA ALA A 79 3.39 -2.58 -6.04
C ALA A 79 3.83 -4.04 -6.26
N PRO A 80 3.92 -4.57 -7.49
CA PRO A 80 4.37 -5.95 -7.75
C PRO A 80 5.76 -6.28 -7.19
N ALA A 81 6.66 -5.29 -7.05
CA ALA A 81 8.02 -5.50 -6.55
C ALA A 81 8.05 -5.94 -5.07
N ALA A 82 6.97 -5.72 -4.31
CA ALA A 82 6.90 -6.12 -2.91
C ALA A 82 6.68 -7.63 -2.72
N LYS A 83 6.21 -8.35 -3.74
CA LYS A 83 5.78 -9.75 -3.61
C LYS A 83 6.88 -10.67 -3.07
N SER A 84 8.06 -10.63 -3.69
CA SER A 84 9.18 -11.49 -3.26
C SER A 84 9.62 -11.15 -1.84
N ILE A 85 9.67 -9.87 -1.49
CA ILE A 85 10.07 -9.38 -0.17
C ILE A 85 9.14 -9.92 0.92
N PHE A 86 7.83 -9.85 0.72
CA PHE A 86 6.86 -10.41 1.67
C PHE A 86 6.94 -11.93 1.76
N MET A 87 7.15 -12.61 0.63
CA MET A 87 7.31 -14.07 0.63
C MET A 87 8.57 -14.52 1.38
N ASP A 88 9.64 -13.75 1.28
CA ASP A 88 10.87 -14.04 2.02
C ASP A 88 10.72 -13.74 3.51
N ALA A 89 10.01 -12.68 3.89
CA ALA A 89 9.62 -12.44 5.27
C ALA A 89 8.77 -13.59 5.85
N LEU A 90 7.81 -14.11 5.08
CA LEU A 90 7.01 -15.28 5.48
C LEU A 90 7.86 -16.54 5.74
N LYS A 91 8.88 -16.76 4.91
CA LYS A 91 9.83 -17.87 5.10
C LYS A 91 10.66 -17.65 6.36
N ALA A 92 11.16 -16.44 6.57
CA ALA A 92 11.98 -16.05 7.71
C ALA A 92 11.22 -15.92 9.04
N MET A 93 9.87 -15.89 9.01
CA MET A 93 9.03 -15.78 10.18
C MET A 93 9.36 -16.84 11.23
N SER A 94 9.74 -16.37 12.42
CA SER A 94 10.05 -17.21 13.56
C SER A 94 8.79 -17.82 14.16
N PHE A 95 8.98 -18.83 15.00
CA PHE A 95 7.88 -19.42 15.76
C PHE A 95 7.22 -18.40 16.71
N GLU A 96 8.01 -17.53 17.34
CA GLU A 96 7.47 -16.52 18.25
C GLU A 96 6.67 -15.46 17.49
N ASP A 97 7.15 -14.99 16.33
CA ASP A 97 6.37 -14.08 15.47
C ASP A 97 5.02 -14.71 15.09
N ALA A 98 5.02 -15.99 14.68
CA ALA A 98 3.80 -16.69 14.33
C ALA A 98 2.82 -16.76 15.51
N LYS A 99 3.32 -17.05 16.72
CA LYS A 99 2.50 -17.06 17.95
C LYS A 99 1.91 -15.68 18.24
N GLN A 100 2.70 -14.61 18.15
CA GLN A 100 2.24 -13.23 18.36
C GLN A 100 1.18 -12.83 17.33
N ILE A 101 1.32 -13.26 16.07
CA ILE A 101 0.31 -12.99 15.05
C ILE A 101 -1.01 -13.70 15.36
N VAL A 102 -0.95 -14.98 15.76
CA VAL A 102 -2.16 -15.74 16.12
C VAL A 102 -2.89 -15.13 17.32
N MET A 103 -2.14 -14.73 18.35
CA MET A 103 -2.69 -14.13 19.57
C MET A 103 -3.02 -12.63 19.42
N GLY A 104 -2.57 -12.00 18.34
CA GLY A 104 -2.73 -10.58 18.08
C GLY A 104 -4.06 -10.22 17.43
N GLY A 105 -4.28 -8.92 17.27
CA GLY A 105 -5.49 -8.36 16.66
C GLY A 105 -5.60 -8.61 15.15
N ASN A 106 -6.60 -7.98 14.53
CA ASN A 106 -6.99 -8.24 13.14
C ASN A 106 -5.90 -7.95 12.09
N THR A 107 -4.86 -7.21 12.46
CA THR A 107 -3.78 -6.77 11.57
C THR A 107 -2.40 -7.25 12.04
N ALA A 108 -2.32 -8.19 12.99
CA ALA A 108 -1.04 -8.55 13.60
C ALA A 108 -0.01 -9.11 12.59
N GLY A 109 -0.46 -9.79 11.53
CA GLY A 109 0.40 -10.23 10.44
C GLY A 109 0.90 -9.06 9.59
N THR A 110 0.02 -8.11 9.30
CA THR A 110 0.34 -6.86 8.61
C THR A 110 1.37 -6.04 9.39
N ASP A 111 1.22 -5.96 10.71
CA ASP A 111 2.17 -5.26 11.59
C ASP A 111 3.53 -5.95 11.63
N TYR A 112 3.55 -7.29 11.57
CA TYR A 112 4.78 -8.06 11.37
C TYR A 112 5.48 -7.67 10.05
N PHE A 113 4.74 -7.62 8.93
CA PHE A 113 5.32 -7.23 7.65
C PHE A 113 5.83 -5.79 7.67
N LYS A 114 5.04 -4.84 8.16
CA LYS A 114 5.47 -3.44 8.34
C LYS A 114 6.81 -3.35 9.06
N ARG A 115 6.96 -4.05 10.18
CA ARG A 115 8.21 -4.03 10.96
C ARG A 115 9.39 -4.65 10.22
N THR A 116 9.16 -5.69 9.41
CA THR A 116 10.25 -6.53 8.85
C THR A 116 10.60 -6.22 7.40
N THR A 117 9.74 -5.52 6.66
CA THR A 117 9.90 -5.32 5.22
C THR A 117 9.82 -3.87 4.75
N THR A 118 9.45 -2.89 5.59
CA THR A 118 9.22 -1.50 5.13
C THR A 118 10.44 -0.90 4.42
N SER A 119 11.66 -1.13 4.93
CA SER A 119 12.88 -0.61 4.29
C SER A 119 13.05 -1.21 2.90
N GLN A 120 12.98 -2.53 2.81
CA GLN A 120 13.20 -3.27 1.56
C GLN A 120 12.11 -2.96 0.52
N VAL A 121 10.86 -2.81 0.95
CA VAL A 121 9.74 -2.40 0.08
C VAL A 121 9.98 -0.99 -0.43
N SER A 122 10.35 -0.05 0.44
CA SER A 122 10.67 1.33 0.04
C SER A 122 11.83 1.38 -0.95
N GLU A 123 12.90 0.63 -0.69
CA GLU A 123 14.07 0.52 -1.56
C GLU A 123 13.72 -0.05 -2.94
N ALA A 124 12.84 -1.06 -2.99
CA ALA A 124 12.39 -1.67 -4.24
C ALA A 124 11.44 -0.75 -5.03
N PHE A 125 10.58 0.00 -4.34
CA PHE A 125 9.60 0.88 -4.98
C PHE A 125 10.24 2.14 -5.56
N LYS A 126 11.20 2.73 -4.83
CA LYS A 126 11.81 4.02 -5.17
C LYS A 126 12.25 4.14 -6.64
N PRO A 127 13.09 3.25 -7.20
CA PRO A 127 13.55 3.40 -8.58
C PRO A 127 12.42 3.21 -9.61
N ILE A 128 11.38 2.45 -9.28
CA ILE A 128 10.22 2.25 -10.16
C ILE A 128 9.36 3.53 -10.18
N ILE A 129 9.08 4.10 -9.01
CA ILE A 129 8.33 5.34 -8.88
C ILE A 129 9.07 6.48 -9.58
N GLU A 130 10.36 6.65 -9.33
CA GLU A 130 11.17 7.70 -9.99
C GLU A 130 11.11 7.57 -11.53
N ARG A 131 11.20 6.33 -12.03
CA ARG A 131 11.11 6.05 -13.48
C ARG A 131 9.72 6.37 -14.03
N GLU A 132 8.64 5.93 -13.39
CA GLU A 132 7.28 6.16 -13.88
C GLU A 132 6.87 7.63 -13.81
N MET A 133 7.26 8.32 -12.73
CA MET A 133 7.04 9.75 -12.58
C MET A 133 7.83 10.54 -13.64
N ALA A 134 9.05 10.12 -13.99
CA ALA A 134 9.81 10.72 -15.08
C ALA A 134 9.17 10.47 -16.47
N LYS A 135 8.70 9.24 -16.75
CA LYS A 135 8.07 8.89 -18.04
C LYS A 135 6.78 9.66 -18.30
N THR A 136 6.00 9.87 -17.25
CA THR A 136 4.68 10.53 -17.34
C THR A 136 4.80 12.05 -17.46
N GLY A 137 6.02 12.61 -17.47
CA GLY A 137 6.27 14.05 -17.52
C GLY A 137 5.68 14.76 -16.31
N VAL A 138 5.63 14.09 -15.15
CA VAL A 138 5.01 14.63 -13.92
C VAL A 138 5.67 15.93 -13.51
N THR A 139 6.99 16.04 -13.65
CA THR A 139 7.71 17.28 -13.34
C THR A 139 7.25 18.42 -14.24
N GLU A 140 7.08 18.18 -15.53
CA GLU A 140 6.58 19.14 -16.51
C GLU A 140 5.11 19.49 -16.24
N LYS A 141 4.27 18.49 -15.96
CA LYS A 141 2.85 18.69 -15.59
C LYS A 141 2.73 19.49 -14.31
N PHE A 142 3.54 19.17 -13.30
CA PHE A 142 3.62 19.90 -12.04
C PHE A 142 4.06 21.34 -12.26
N ASN A 143 5.14 21.56 -13.02
CA ASN A 143 5.64 22.91 -13.31
C ASN A 143 4.63 23.73 -14.12
N ALA A 144 3.98 23.14 -15.13
CA ALA A 144 2.94 23.81 -15.92
C ALA A 144 1.71 24.14 -15.07
N MET A 145 1.35 23.24 -14.16
CA MET A 145 0.27 23.43 -13.19
C MET A 145 0.61 24.56 -12.20
N MET A 146 1.82 24.56 -11.64
CA MET A 146 2.30 25.58 -10.71
C MET A 146 2.47 26.95 -11.38
N GLY A 147 2.90 26.99 -12.65
CA GLY A 147 3.03 28.23 -13.41
C GLY A 147 1.67 28.89 -13.75
N SER A 148 0.59 28.11 -13.75
CA SER A 148 -0.79 28.59 -13.98
C SER A 148 -1.56 28.84 -12.69
N ALA A 149 -0.96 28.52 -11.53
CA ALA A 149 -1.60 28.71 -10.25
C ALA A 149 -1.76 30.22 -9.94
N PRO A 150 -2.91 30.66 -9.38
CA PRO A 150 -3.05 32.03 -8.91
C PRO A 150 -1.91 32.38 -7.97
N GLN A 151 -1.31 33.57 -8.14
CA GLN A 151 -0.24 34.05 -7.28
C GLN A 151 -0.70 33.98 -5.83
N MET A 152 -0.13 33.05 -5.07
CA MET A 152 -0.45 32.90 -3.67
C MET A 152 0.08 34.16 -2.96
N PRO A 153 -0.69 34.82 -2.07
CA PRO A 153 -0.29 36.08 -1.43
C PRO A 153 1.03 36.00 -0.63
N PHE A 154 1.60 34.80 -0.47
CA PHE A 154 2.88 34.52 0.18
C PHE A 154 3.98 33.97 -0.75
N GLY A 155 3.89 34.14 -2.08
CA GLY A 155 5.02 34.15 -3.03
C GLY A 155 5.97 32.94 -3.09
N LYS A 156 5.74 31.86 -2.35
CA LYS A 156 6.57 30.66 -2.33
C LYS A 156 5.72 29.44 -2.62
N THR A 157 5.89 28.88 -3.81
CA THR A 157 5.47 27.50 -4.10
C THR A 157 6.11 26.58 -3.06
N PRO A 158 5.33 25.75 -2.33
CA PRO A 158 5.91 24.79 -1.42
C PRO A 158 6.86 23.87 -2.19
N SER A 159 8.12 23.78 -1.78
CA SER A 159 9.00 22.70 -2.24
C SER A 159 8.46 21.40 -1.64
N VAL A 160 7.91 20.55 -2.49
CA VAL A 160 7.40 19.22 -2.11
C VAL A 160 8.16 18.19 -2.91
N ASP A 161 8.78 17.24 -2.22
CA ASP A 161 9.32 16.05 -2.85
C ASP A 161 8.16 15.12 -3.23
N ILE A 162 7.73 15.24 -4.49
CA ILE A 162 6.61 14.45 -5.02
C ILE A 162 6.98 12.95 -5.08
N ASN A 163 8.21 12.62 -5.46
CA ASN A 163 8.64 11.21 -5.54
C ASN A 163 8.66 10.57 -4.15
N GLY A 164 9.21 11.27 -3.14
CA GLY A 164 9.17 10.85 -1.75
C GLY A 164 7.75 10.69 -1.22
N TYR A 165 6.86 11.63 -1.54
CA TYR A 165 5.45 11.54 -1.17
C TYR A 165 4.75 10.33 -1.79
N VAL A 166 4.92 10.10 -3.10
CA VAL A 166 4.33 8.93 -3.78
C VAL A 166 4.90 7.64 -3.20
N LEU A 167 6.21 7.58 -2.91
CA LEU A 167 6.83 6.43 -2.27
C LEU A 167 6.19 6.10 -0.92
N GLU A 168 6.10 7.08 -0.03
CA GLU A 168 5.48 6.93 1.29
C GLU A 168 4.04 6.43 1.16
N LYS A 169 3.23 7.09 0.31
CA LYS A 169 1.83 6.70 0.09
C LYS A 169 1.67 5.34 -0.57
N SER A 170 2.58 4.94 -1.45
CA SER A 170 2.59 3.61 -2.07
C SER A 170 2.83 2.51 -1.03
N VAL A 171 3.82 2.71 -0.16
CA VAL A 171 4.13 1.76 0.91
C VAL A 171 2.99 1.68 1.94
N ASP A 172 2.47 2.82 2.38
CA ASP A 172 1.33 2.89 3.31
C ASP A 172 0.07 2.25 2.70
N GLY A 173 -0.20 2.51 1.42
CA GLY A 173 -1.33 1.93 0.70
C GLY A 173 -1.23 0.42 0.59
N MET A 174 -0.04 -0.10 0.25
CA MET A 174 0.22 -1.55 0.22
C MET A 174 -0.12 -2.20 1.57
N PHE A 175 0.40 -1.65 2.66
CA PHE A 175 0.12 -2.20 3.98
C PHE A 175 -1.33 -2.01 4.44
N THR A 176 -1.99 -0.95 4.00
CA THR A 176 -3.42 -0.74 4.25
C THR A 176 -4.23 -1.86 3.61
N MET A 177 -3.94 -2.21 2.35
CA MET A 177 -4.62 -3.31 1.66
C MET A 177 -4.29 -4.68 2.27
N MET A 178 -3.05 -4.91 2.69
CA MET A 178 -2.70 -6.14 3.43
C MET A 178 -3.51 -6.28 4.72
N GLY A 179 -3.67 -5.20 5.48
CA GLY A 179 -4.48 -5.18 6.69
C GLY A 179 -5.96 -5.50 6.40
N GLN A 180 -6.49 -4.99 5.29
CA GLN A 180 -7.85 -5.34 4.87
C GLN A 180 -8.00 -6.81 4.51
N GLU A 181 -7.06 -7.37 3.75
CA GLU A 181 -7.08 -8.79 3.37
C GLU A 181 -6.92 -9.69 4.60
N GLU A 182 -6.04 -9.34 5.54
CA GLU A 182 -5.90 -10.07 6.80
C GLU A 182 -7.18 -10.03 7.64
N ALA A 183 -7.79 -8.85 7.79
CA ALA A 183 -9.04 -8.69 8.53
C ALA A 183 -10.17 -9.53 7.92
N LYS A 184 -10.27 -9.59 6.58
CA LYS A 184 -11.23 -10.46 5.87
C LYS A 184 -10.98 -11.93 6.18
N ILE A 185 -9.72 -12.38 6.15
CA ILE A 185 -9.35 -13.77 6.44
C ILE A 185 -9.70 -14.15 7.89
N ARG A 186 -9.46 -13.25 8.85
CA ARG A 186 -9.74 -13.49 10.27
C ARG A 186 -11.24 -13.54 10.57
N THR A 187 -12.01 -12.63 9.97
CA THR A 187 -13.44 -12.46 10.30
C THR A 187 -14.37 -13.35 9.48
N ASN A 188 -13.94 -13.87 8.32
CA ASN A 188 -14.79 -14.67 7.45
C ASN A 188 -14.50 -16.19 7.59
N PRO A 189 -15.41 -16.98 8.18
CA PRO A 189 -15.26 -18.43 8.32
C PRO A 189 -15.12 -19.18 6.98
N SER A 190 -15.64 -18.60 5.89
CA SER A 190 -15.49 -19.12 4.53
C SER A 190 -14.15 -18.76 3.92
N ALA A 191 -13.48 -17.70 4.39
CA ALA A 191 -12.08 -17.40 4.02
C ALA A 191 -11.08 -18.23 4.84
N GLN A 192 -11.49 -18.77 6.00
CA GLN A 192 -10.78 -19.79 6.77
C GLN A 192 -10.98 -21.19 6.14
N VAL A 193 -10.76 -21.31 4.83
CA VAL A 193 -11.10 -22.52 4.04
C VAL A 193 -10.39 -23.79 4.49
N THR A 194 -9.26 -23.69 5.20
CA THR A 194 -8.53 -24.89 5.64
C THR A 194 -8.90 -25.29 7.07
N PRO A 195 -8.99 -26.60 7.37
CA PRO A 195 -9.16 -27.09 8.75
C PRO A 195 -8.11 -26.53 9.71
N LEU A 196 -6.93 -26.21 9.17
CA LEU A 196 -5.81 -25.56 9.85
C LEU A 196 -6.17 -24.12 10.27
N LEU A 197 -6.68 -23.30 9.35
CA LEU A 197 -7.09 -21.92 9.61
C LEU A 197 -8.23 -21.82 10.62
N LYS A 198 -9.26 -22.68 10.49
CA LYS A 198 -10.34 -22.77 11.49
C LYS A 198 -9.85 -23.15 12.88
N SER A 199 -8.79 -23.95 12.95
CA SER A 199 -8.23 -24.38 14.22
C SER A 199 -7.30 -23.35 14.87
N VAL A 200 -6.66 -22.50 14.06
CA VAL A 200 -5.80 -21.40 14.50
C VAL A 200 -6.64 -20.21 14.97
N PHE A 201 -7.67 -19.84 14.21
CA PHE A 201 -8.50 -18.66 14.51
C PHE A 201 -9.82 -18.97 15.21
N GLY A 202 -10.27 -20.24 15.25
CA GLY A 202 -11.52 -20.64 15.90
C GLY A 202 -11.41 -21.12 17.34
N LYS A 203 -10.20 -21.07 17.94
CA LYS A 203 -9.99 -21.39 19.37
C LYS A 203 -9.83 -20.16 20.26
N PHE A 204 -9.91 -18.95 19.69
CA PHE A 204 -9.76 -17.68 20.39
C PHE A 204 -10.94 -16.77 20.05
#